data_AF-A0A934KT14-F1
#
_entry.id   AF-A0A934KT14-F1
#
_cell.length_a   1.000
_cell.length_b   1.000
_cell.length_c   1.000
_cell.angle_alpha   90.00
_cell.angle_beta   90.00
_cell.angle_gamma   90.00
#
_symmetry.space_group_name_H-M   'P 1'
#
loop_
_entity.id
_entity.type
_entity.pdbx_description
1 polymer ?
#
loop_
_entity_poly.entity_id
_entity_poly.type
_entity_poly.pdbx_seq_one_letter_code
_entity_poly.pdbx_strand_id
1 'polypeptide(L)'
;MKTIKGLFVVLAGMLLLNSTSTIAQEQTRPEFVTITTMHWNMDNKDFKMEEWKAVEKEYLDKVTMNNEHVANASFYLHRMTPDNTEILYAQSYPSWEAMGKAADRNTELEKSAWPDEKARTAFMKKRDAYYSPKHSDEIYATMPHAKRMTTAPTKDMICYVRKGHFAYGEGNNEEFEATSKEYFDNVTSKNEYIKAYYPMAHAWGSDRTESVEAFFLDSMADLDKMFDRDTELFESHWKDEAARKGMEEKSAKYFDGRHGDYVYTYVAGLAK
;
A
#
# COMPACT_ATOMS: atom_id res chain seq x y z
N MET A 1 -34.66 -43.19 33.93
CA MET A 1 -33.96 -41.90 34.10
C MET A 1 -32.47 -42.12 34.43
N LYS A 2 -31.61 -42.54 33.49
CA LYS A 2 -30.14 -42.53 33.69
C LYS A 2 -29.31 -42.23 32.43
N THR A 3 -29.92 -42.14 31.25
CA THR A 3 -29.20 -41.95 29.98
C THR A 3 -29.27 -40.52 29.40
N ILE A 4 -30.15 -39.65 29.92
CA ILE A 4 -30.34 -38.30 29.35
C ILE A 4 -29.29 -37.28 29.85
N LYS A 5 -28.67 -37.51 31.01
CA LYS A 5 -27.70 -36.55 31.59
C LYS A 5 -26.33 -36.57 30.90
N GLY A 6 -25.94 -37.68 30.26
CA GLY A 6 -24.65 -37.79 29.56
C GLY A 6 -24.63 -37.07 28.21
N LEU A 7 -25.76 -37.06 27.49
CA LEU A 7 -25.84 -36.43 26.17
C LEU A 7 -25.69 -34.91 26.23
N PHE A 8 -26.21 -34.27 27.28
CA PHE A 8 -26.11 -32.81 27.46
C PHE A 8 -24.70 -32.33 27.82
N VAL A 9 -23.90 -33.14 28.53
CA VAL A 9 -22.53 -32.78 28.89
C VAL A 9 -21.59 -32.93 27.68
N VAL A 10 -21.84 -33.89 26.79
CA VAL A 10 -21.07 -34.05 25.54
C VAL A 10 -21.42 -32.97 24.52
N LEU A 11 -22.69 -32.56 24.40
CA LEU A 11 -23.08 -31.44 23.53
C LEU A 11 -22.52 -30.09 24.00
N ALA A 12 -22.49 -29.85 25.32
CA ALA A 12 -21.92 -28.62 25.88
C ALA A 12 -20.40 -28.53 25.70
N GLY A 13 -19.68 -29.66 25.72
CA GLY A 13 -18.24 -29.71 25.45
C GLY A 13 -17.86 -29.49 23.98
N MET A 14 -18.70 -29.94 23.02
CA MET A 14 -18.45 -29.74 21.58
C MET A 14 -18.81 -28.33 21.09
N LEU A 15 -19.69 -27.61 21.79
CA LEU A 15 -20.02 -26.22 21.45
C LEU A 15 -18.94 -25.21 21.92
N LEU A 16 -18.10 -25.58 22.90
CA LEU A 16 -17.01 -24.73 23.40
C LEU A 16 -15.67 -24.92 22.66
N LEU A 17 -15.56 -25.93 21.78
CA LEU A 17 -14.39 -26.15 20.92
C LEU A 17 -14.54 -25.53 19.52
N ASN A 18 -15.71 -24.97 19.22
CA ASN A 18 -15.95 -24.16 18.02
C ASN A 18 -15.97 -22.67 18.38
N SER A 19 -14.94 -22.22 19.11
CA SER A 19 -14.46 -20.85 18.96
C SER A 19 -13.86 -20.72 17.56
N THR A 20 -14.69 -20.84 16.52
CA THR A 20 -14.40 -20.16 15.28
C THR A 20 -14.31 -18.71 15.70
N SER A 21 -13.07 -18.21 15.82
CA SER A 21 -12.80 -16.80 15.77
C SER A 21 -13.53 -16.30 14.54
N THR A 22 -14.75 -15.80 14.72
CA THR A 22 -15.36 -14.89 13.78
C THR A 22 -14.47 -13.67 13.86
N ILE A 23 -13.36 -13.71 13.11
CA ILE A 23 -12.73 -12.51 12.60
C ILE A 23 -13.78 -11.96 11.64
N ALA A 24 -14.76 -11.25 12.19
CA ALA A 24 -15.48 -10.24 11.46
C ALA A 24 -14.40 -9.22 11.10
N GLN A 25 -13.72 -9.47 9.98
CA GLN A 25 -12.68 -8.61 9.47
C GLN A 25 -13.41 -7.39 8.88
N GLU A 26 -13.88 -6.49 9.76
CA GLU A 26 -13.67 -5.08 9.44
C GLU A 26 -12.16 -4.97 9.25
N GLN A 27 -11.73 -5.05 7.99
CA GLN A 27 -10.33 -5.02 7.63
C GLN A 27 -9.84 -3.64 8.07
N THR A 28 -9.26 -3.57 9.26
CA THR A 28 -8.81 -2.31 9.86
C THR A 28 -7.79 -1.69 8.93
N ARG A 29 -7.92 -0.38 8.68
CA ARG A 29 -6.94 0.35 7.86
C ARG A 29 -5.55 0.11 8.49
N PRO A 30 -4.54 -0.34 7.72
CA PRO A 30 -3.19 -0.45 8.28
C PRO A 30 -2.73 0.93 8.76
N GLU A 31 -2.07 1.00 9.90
CA GLU A 31 -1.64 2.28 10.47
C GLU A 31 -0.43 2.85 9.72
N PHE A 32 0.50 1.97 9.33
CA PHE A 32 1.76 2.36 8.70
C PHE A 32 2.01 1.63 7.39
N VAL A 33 2.75 2.29 6.50
CA VAL A 33 3.31 1.73 5.26
C VAL A 33 4.80 2.02 5.22
N THR A 34 5.63 1.00 5.06
CA THR A 34 7.04 1.18 4.70
C THR A 34 7.18 1.15 3.19
N ILE A 35 7.94 2.07 2.63
CA ILE A 35 8.37 2.02 1.22
C ILE A 35 9.89 1.93 1.23
N THR A 36 10.40 0.79 0.76
CA THR A 36 11.82 0.62 0.46
C THR A 36 12.02 0.86 -1.03
N THR A 37 12.74 1.91 -1.37
CA THR A 37 13.18 2.20 -2.74
C THR A 37 14.49 1.47 -2.98
N MET A 38 14.47 0.51 -3.88
CA MET A 38 15.62 -0.29 -4.33
C MET A 38 15.96 0.06 -5.78
N HIS A 39 17.12 -0.40 -6.24
CA HIS A 39 17.58 -0.17 -7.60
C HIS A 39 18.02 -1.47 -8.26
N TRP A 40 17.74 -1.65 -9.55
CA TRP A 40 18.25 -2.77 -10.34
C TRP A 40 19.78 -2.81 -10.31
N ASN A 41 20.33 -4.02 -10.21
CA ASN A 41 21.75 -4.26 -10.46
C ASN A 41 22.03 -4.17 -11.97
N MET A 42 22.46 -3.00 -12.44
CA MET A 42 22.76 -2.76 -13.86
C MET A 42 24.00 -3.52 -14.37
N ASP A 43 24.78 -4.11 -13.46
CA ASP A 43 25.92 -4.97 -13.81
C ASP A 43 25.50 -6.42 -14.05
N ASN A 44 24.28 -6.82 -13.68
CA ASN A 44 23.75 -8.15 -13.95
C ASN A 44 23.43 -8.32 -15.44
N LYS A 45 24.39 -8.86 -16.21
CA LYS A 45 24.27 -9.05 -17.67
C LYS A 45 23.33 -10.19 -18.07
N ASP A 46 23.00 -11.08 -17.14
CA ASP A 46 22.10 -12.21 -17.37
C ASP A 46 20.67 -11.92 -16.89
N PHE A 47 20.33 -10.64 -16.66
CA PHE A 47 19.04 -10.24 -16.14
C PHE A 47 17.88 -10.72 -17.02
N LYS A 48 16.93 -11.42 -16.39
CA LYS A 48 15.63 -11.75 -16.99
C LYS A 48 14.52 -11.45 -16.00
N MET A 49 13.58 -10.62 -16.43
CA MET A 49 12.43 -10.18 -15.63
C MET A 49 11.64 -11.37 -15.05
N GLU A 50 11.40 -12.41 -15.84
CA GLU A 50 10.64 -13.58 -15.38
C GLU A 50 11.40 -14.43 -14.34
N GLU A 51 12.74 -14.45 -14.40
CA GLU A 51 13.55 -15.12 -13.37
C GLU A 51 13.55 -14.31 -12.07
N TRP A 52 13.64 -12.98 -12.15
CA TRP A 52 13.47 -12.10 -11.00
C TRP A 52 12.09 -12.29 -10.35
N LYS A 53 11.01 -12.23 -11.14
CA LYS A 53 9.64 -12.48 -10.64
C LYS A 53 9.53 -13.84 -9.97
N ALA A 54 10.11 -14.90 -10.54
CA ALA A 54 10.06 -16.22 -9.93
C ALA A 54 10.79 -16.28 -8.57
N VAL A 55 11.93 -15.60 -8.45
CA VAL A 55 12.70 -15.53 -7.19
C VAL A 55 11.93 -14.73 -6.13
N GLU A 56 11.41 -13.55 -6.47
CA GLU A 56 10.60 -12.76 -5.53
C GLU A 56 9.30 -13.47 -5.16
N LYS A 57 8.69 -14.20 -6.11
CA LYS A 57 7.49 -14.99 -5.84
C LYS A 57 7.77 -16.13 -4.86
N GLU A 58 8.91 -16.80 -4.99
CA GLU A 58 9.31 -17.84 -4.04
C GLU A 58 9.47 -17.27 -2.62
N TYR A 59 10.09 -16.09 -2.48
CA TYR A 59 10.21 -15.43 -1.18
C TYR A 59 8.87 -14.96 -0.63
N LEU A 60 8.05 -14.33 -1.47
CA LEU A 60 6.69 -13.90 -1.13
C LEU A 60 5.87 -15.07 -0.57
N ASP A 61 5.81 -16.18 -1.30
CA ASP A 61 4.98 -17.34 -0.94
C ASP A 61 5.46 -18.04 0.34
N LYS A 62 6.77 -18.14 0.51
CA LYS A 62 7.36 -18.86 1.65
C LYS A 62 7.48 -18.00 2.91
N VAL A 63 7.68 -16.70 2.76
CA VAL A 63 7.99 -15.78 3.85
C VAL A 63 6.89 -14.73 4.01
N THR A 64 6.78 -13.78 3.10
CA THR A 64 5.91 -12.60 3.28
C THR A 64 4.43 -12.96 3.45
N MET A 65 3.90 -13.93 2.70
CA MET A 65 2.51 -14.41 2.83
C MET A 65 2.25 -15.01 4.21
N ASN A 66 3.23 -15.68 4.79
CA ASN A 66 3.13 -16.36 6.08
C ASN A 66 3.47 -15.46 7.29
N ASN A 67 3.85 -14.21 7.04
CA ASN A 67 4.12 -13.23 8.09
C ASN A 67 2.83 -12.51 8.49
N GLU A 68 2.30 -12.84 9.66
CA GLU A 68 1.06 -12.30 10.21
C GLU A 68 1.12 -10.81 10.58
N HIS A 69 2.32 -10.24 10.68
CA HIS A 69 2.51 -8.83 11.01
C HIS A 69 2.48 -7.93 9.77
N VAL A 70 2.66 -8.49 8.58
CA VAL A 70 2.55 -7.79 7.30
C VAL A 70 1.11 -7.92 6.79
N ALA A 71 0.38 -6.79 6.77
CA ALA A 71 -1.00 -6.74 6.33
C ALA A 71 -1.12 -6.86 4.80
N ASN A 72 -0.28 -6.13 4.06
CA ASN A 72 -0.16 -6.21 2.60
C ASN A 72 1.30 -5.97 2.21
N ALA A 73 1.72 -6.52 1.08
CA ALA A 73 3.04 -6.32 0.49
C ALA A 73 2.92 -6.26 -1.03
N SER A 74 3.73 -5.44 -1.70
CA SER A 74 3.67 -5.30 -3.16
C SER A 74 4.92 -4.68 -3.76
N PHE A 75 5.23 -5.07 -4.99
CA PHE A 75 6.29 -4.48 -5.80
C PHE A 75 5.74 -3.50 -6.84
N TYR A 76 6.50 -2.44 -7.07
CA TYR A 76 6.22 -1.41 -8.06
C TYR A 76 7.46 -1.15 -8.90
N LEU A 77 7.33 -1.27 -10.21
CA LEU A 77 8.44 -1.04 -11.14
C LEU A 77 8.35 0.35 -11.74
N HIS A 78 9.50 0.99 -11.95
CA HIS A 78 9.60 2.22 -12.72
C HIS A 78 8.76 2.16 -14.01
N ARG A 79 8.01 3.23 -14.27
CA ARG A 79 7.36 3.48 -15.58
C ARG A 79 7.60 4.90 -16.06
N MET A 80 7.39 5.88 -15.20
CA MET A 80 7.71 7.29 -15.43
C MET A 80 8.14 7.91 -14.10
N THR A 81 9.43 7.79 -13.80
CA THR A 81 10.09 8.38 -12.62
C THR A 81 11.47 8.91 -13.02
N PRO A 82 12.15 9.71 -12.18
CA PRO A 82 13.47 10.25 -12.52
C PRO A 82 14.59 9.20 -12.66
N ASP A 83 14.42 8.00 -12.09
CA ASP A 83 15.43 6.94 -12.09
C ASP A 83 14.84 5.64 -12.66
N ASN A 84 15.35 5.19 -13.81
CA ASN A 84 14.87 4.00 -14.49
C ASN A 84 15.31 2.68 -13.83
N THR A 85 16.23 2.75 -12.86
CA THR A 85 16.65 1.59 -12.08
C THR A 85 15.72 1.33 -10.90
N GLU A 86 14.83 2.27 -10.58
CA GLU A 86 14.00 2.28 -9.38
C GLU A 86 12.96 1.14 -9.32
N ILE A 87 12.85 0.56 -8.13
CA ILE A 87 11.87 -0.44 -7.74
C ILE A 87 11.38 -0.07 -6.35
N LEU A 88 10.07 -0.03 -6.12
CA LEU A 88 9.54 0.13 -4.77
C LEU A 88 9.06 -1.22 -4.24
N TYR A 89 9.38 -1.51 -3.00
CA TYR A 89 8.75 -2.56 -2.22
C TYR A 89 7.97 -1.91 -1.07
N ALA A 90 6.64 -1.96 -1.15
CA ALA A 90 5.77 -1.39 -0.14
C ALA A 90 5.18 -2.49 0.74
N GLN A 91 5.24 -2.31 2.06
CA GLN A 91 4.61 -3.19 3.04
C GLN A 91 3.76 -2.36 4.00
N SER A 92 2.59 -2.87 4.37
CA SER A 92 1.69 -2.21 5.31
C SER A 92 1.54 -3.00 6.60
N TYR A 93 1.37 -2.29 7.70
CA TYR A 93 1.37 -2.85 9.05
C TYR A 93 0.22 -2.28 9.88
N PRO A 94 -0.40 -3.09 10.74
CA PRO A 94 -1.47 -2.62 11.62
C PRO A 94 -0.95 -1.69 12.73
N SER A 95 0.35 -1.70 13.04
CA SER A 95 0.97 -0.84 14.05
C SER A 95 2.50 -0.79 13.89
N TRP A 96 3.15 0.17 14.58
CA TRP A 96 4.61 0.27 14.63
C TRP A 96 5.26 -0.97 15.24
N GLU A 97 4.63 -1.55 16.27
CA GLU A 97 5.11 -2.79 16.91
C GLU A 97 5.06 -3.98 15.94
N ALA A 98 4.00 -4.09 15.13
CA ALA A 98 3.89 -5.14 14.12
C ALA A 98 5.01 -5.02 13.07
N MET A 99 5.34 -3.81 12.63
CA MET A 99 6.46 -3.57 11.73
C MET A 99 7.80 -4.07 12.32
N GLY A 100 8.07 -3.82 13.61
CA GLY A 100 9.25 -4.37 14.28
C GLY A 100 9.25 -5.89 14.33
N LYS A 101 8.13 -6.50 14.73
CA LYS A 101 7.99 -7.97 14.79
C LYS A 101 8.07 -8.65 13.43
N ALA A 102 7.68 -7.97 12.36
CA ALA A 102 7.72 -8.53 11.01
C ALA A 102 9.14 -8.91 10.59
N ALA A 103 10.16 -8.15 10.99
CA ALA A 103 11.56 -8.45 10.65
C ALA A 103 12.05 -9.74 11.34
N ASP A 104 11.78 -9.88 12.64
CA ASP A 104 12.10 -11.11 13.39
C ASP A 104 11.36 -12.32 12.79
N ARG A 105 10.07 -12.12 12.47
CA ARG A 105 9.23 -13.15 11.88
C ARG A 105 9.71 -13.59 10.49
N ASN A 106 10.21 -12.67 9.67
CA ASN A 106 10.84 -13.02 8.39
C ASN A 106 12.04 -13.94 8.60
N THR A 107 12.91 -13.65 9.59
CA THR A 107 14.08 -14.49 9.89
C THR A 107 13.69 -15.92 10.29
N GLU A 108 12.63 -16.09 11.09
CA GLU A 108 12.11 -17.41 11.47
C GLU A 108 11.54 -18.17 10.27
N LEU A 109 10.77 -17.48 9.44
CA LEU A 109 10.13 -18.05 8.25
C LEU A 109 11.16 -18.43 7.19
N GLU A 110 12.22 -17.64 7.02
CA GLU A 110 13.35 -17.96 6.14
C GLU A 110 14.07 -19.23 6.58
N LYS A 111 14.34 -19.39 7.88
CA LYS A 111 14.93 -20.63 8.43
C LYS A 111 13.99 -21.83 8.24
N SER A 112 12.68 -21.61 8.29
CA SER A 112 11.69 -22.67 8.08
C SER A 112 11.57 -23.05 6.59
N ALA A 113 11.60 -22.06 5.71
CA ALA A 113 11.49 -22.20 4.26
C ALA A 113 12.74 -22.85 3.63
N TRP A 114 13.92 -22.52 4.17
CA TRP A 114 15.20 -23.11 3.79
C TRP A 114 15.97 -23.51 5.07
N PRO A 115 15.72 -24.72 5.62
CA PRO A 115 16.35 -25.18 6.86
C PRO A 115 17.87 -25.33 6.74
N ASP A 116 18.35 -25.81 5.61
CA ASP A 116 19.78 -25.87 5.31
C ASP A 116 20.36 -24.46 5.10
N GLU A 117 21.37 -24.11 5.89
CA GLU A 117 21.99 -22.79 5.89
C GLU A 117 22.68 -22.46 4.56
N LYS A 118 23.28 -23.44 3.89
CA LYS A 118 23.94 -23.22 2.60
C LYS A 118 22.90 -22.93 1.52
N ALA A 119 21.81 -23.69 1.48
CA ALA A 119 20.71 -23.48 0.55
C ALA A 119 20.03 -22.12 0.78
N ARG A 120 19.76 -21.76 2.04
CA ARG A 120 19.21 -20.44 2.40
C ARG A 120 20.12 -19.30 1.95
N THR A 121 21.42 -19.38 2.26
CA THR A 121 22.40 -18.38 1.85
C THR A 121 22.51 -18.27 0.33
N ALA A 122 22.49 -19.40 -0.38
CA ALA A 122 22.51 -19.41 -1.84
C ALA A 122 21.24 -18.77 -2.44
N PHE A 123 20.07 -19.01 -1.85
CA PHE A 123 18.82 -18.37 -2.26
C PHE A 123 18.87 -16.85 -2.04
N MET A 124 19.25 -16.38 -0.85
CA MET A 124 19.34 -14.93 -0.58
C MET A 124 20.36 -14.26 -1.49
N LYS A 125 21.53 -14.87 -1.70
CA LYS A 125 22.52 -14.35 -2.66
C LYS A 125 21.97 -14.29 -4.09
N LYS A 126 21.17 -15.27 -4.51
CA LYS A 126 20.50 -15.27 -5.82
C LYS A 126 19.51 -14.11 -5.92
N ARG A 127 18.72 -13.87 -4.88
CA ARG A 127 17.77 -12.75 -4.81
C ARG A 127 18.49 -11.41 -4.84
N ASP A 128 19.47 -11.23 -3.96
CA ASP A 128 20.22 -9.98 -3.82
C ASP A 128 20.98 -9.60 -5.10
N ALA A 129 21.36 -10.56 -5.94
CA ALA A 129 22.04 -10.31 -7.21
C ALA A 129 21.22 -9.47 -8.21
N TYR A 130 19.90 -9.39 -8.06
CA TYR A 130 19.04 -8.53 -8.89
C TYR A 130 19.10 -7.05 -8.48
N TYR A 131 19.60 -6.74 -7.29
CA TYR A 131 19.54 -5.40 -6.71
C TYR A 131 20.93 -4.79 -6.52
N SER A 132 21.03 -3.49 -6.74
CA SER A 132 22.14 -2.67 -6.29
C SER A 132 22.12 -2.57 -4.76
N PRO A 133 23.27 -2.40 -4.09
CA PRO A 133 23.30 -2.15 -2.64
C PRO A 133 22.65 -0.82 -2.22
N LYS A 134 22.41 0.09 -3.19
CA LYS A 134 21.74 1.38 -2.92
C LYS A 134 20.24 1.15 -2.65
N HIS A 135 19.79 1.62 -1.49
CA HIS A 135 18.36 1.72 -1.16
C HIS A 135 18.09 2.91 -0.24
N SER A 136 16.81 3.26 -0.09
CA SER A 136 16.32 4.18 0.93
C SER A 136 15.00 3.65 1.50
N ASP A 137 14.75 3.94 2.78
CA ASP A 137 13.55 3.52 3.48
C ASP A 137 12.78 4.71 4.01
N GLU A 138 11.46 4.68 3.80
CA GLU A 138 10.53 5.67 4.31
C GLU A 138 9.34 5.00 4.97
N ILE A 139 8.77 5.65 5.99
CA ILE A 139 7.61 5.17 6.73
C ILE A 139 6.53 6.23 6.67
N TYR A 140 5.36 5.84 6.20
CA TYR A 140 4.20 6.68 6.06
C TYR A 140 3.10 6.23 7.03
N ALA A 141 2.43 7.19 7.65
CA ALA A 141 1.16 6.97 8.34
C ALA A 141 0.02 7.08 7.33
N THR A 142 -0.92 6.14 7.35
CA THR A 142 -2.08 6.17 6.46
C THR A 142 -3.09 7.20 6.91
N MET A 143 -3.73 7.88 5.96
CA MET A 143 -4.72 8.90 6.23
C MET A 143 -6.15 8.38 6.02
N PRO A 144 -7.19 9.08 6.54
CA PRO A 144 -8.59 8.76 6.25
C PRO A 144 -8.95 8.83 4.76
N HIS A 145 -10.17 8.43 4.41
CA HIS A 145 -10.72 8.56 3.05
C HIS A 145 -9.98 7.77 1.96
N ALA A 146 -9.54 6.55 2.27
CA ALA A 146 -9.03 5.63 1.25
C ALA A 146 -10.20 5.01 0.44
N LYS A 147 -10.04 4.96 -0.89
CA LYS A 147 -10.87 4.11 -1.76
C LYS A 147 -10.17 2.76 -1.87
N ARG A 148 -10.69 1.74 -1.21
CA ARG A 148 -10.05 0.42 -1.20
C ARG A 148 -10.30 -0.34 -2.50
N MET A 149 -9.31 -1.12 -2.91
CA MET A 149 -9.48 -2.09 -3.98
C MET A 149 -10.54 -3.12 -3.57
N THR A 150 -11.56 -3.33 -4.42
CA THR A 150 -12.67 -4.25 -4.12
C THR A 150 -12.29 -5.72 -4.29
N THR A 151 -11.36 -6.01 -5.19
CA THR A 151 -10.85 -7.35 -5.48
C THR A 151 -9.36 -7.29 -5.74
N ALA A 152 -8.60 -8.29 -5.27
CA ALA A 152 -7.18 -8.39 -5.58
C ALA A 152 -6.96 -8.35 -7.11
N PRO A 153 -6.10 -7.46 -7.63
CA PRO A 153 -5.85 -7.39 -9.07
C PRO A 153 -5.23 -8.68 -9.58
N THR A 154 -5.76 -9.21 -10.70
CA THR A 154 -5.19 -10.39 -11.36
C THR A 154 -4.21 -10.03 -12.48
N LYS A 155 -3.99 -8.74 -12.73
CA LYS A 155 -3.14 -8.19 -13.77
C LYS A 155 -2.40 -6.98 -13.22
N ASP A 156 -1.22 -6.72 -13.76
CA ASP A 156 -0.45 -5.52 -13.44
C ASP A 156 -1.28 -4.26 -13.68
N MET A 157 -1.13 -3.27 -12.81
CA MET A 157 -1.89 -2.02 -12.81
C MET A 157 -0.96 -0.82 -12.92
N ILE A 158 -1.53 0.33 -13.29
CA ILE A 158 -0.85 1.62 -13.13
C ILE A 158 -1.04 2.09 -11.69
N CYS A 159 0.06 2.44 -11.03
CA CYS A 159 0.06 3.17 -9.77
C CYS A 159 0.61 4.57 -10.06
N TYR A 160 -0.28 5.56 -10.10
CA TYR A 160 0.10 6.97 -10.15
C TYR A 160 0.27 7.46 -8.71
N VAL A 161 1.42 8.04 -8.41
CA VAL A 161 1.74 8.60 -7.11
C VAL A 161 1.94 10.09 -7.27
N ARG A 162 1.10 10.86 -6.58
CA ARG A 162 1.30 12.30 -6.41
C ARG A 162 1.96 12.54 -5.07
N LYS A 163 3.12 13.20 -5.08
CA LYS A 163 3.79 13.70 -3.87
C LYS A 163 3.53 15.20 -3.78
N GLY A 164 2.61 15.63 -2.91
CA GLY A 164 2.37 17.04 -2.61
C GLY A 164 3.08 17.48 -1.33
N HIS A 165 3.14 18.79 -1.05
CA HIS A 165 3.68 19.31 0.20
C HIS A 165 2.62 20.06 1.03
N PHE A 166 2.54 19.72 2.31
CA PHE A 166 1.76 20.46 3.28
C PHE A 166 2.31 21.88 3.46
N ALA A 167 1.42 22.86 3.50
CA ALA A 167 1.76 24.23 3.80
C ALA A 167 2.12 24.41 5.29
N TYR A 168 3.04 25.33 5.57
CA TYR A 168 3.24 25.84 6.92
C TYR A 168 2.14 26.88 7.21
N GLY A 169 1.14 26.56 8.02
CA GLY A 169 -0.02 27.44 8.20
C GLY A 169 -0.83 27.23 9.48
N GLU A 170 -1.87 28.06 9.63
CA GLU A 170 -2.78 28.14 10.79
C GLU A 170 -3.99 27.19 10.70
N GLY A 171 -3.98 26.25 9.75
CA GLY A 171 -5.05 25.27 9.60
C GLY A 171 -5.20 24.39 10.84
N ASN A 172 -6.41 23.84 11.04
CA ASN A 172 -6.67 22.88 12.11
C ASN A 172 -7.12 21.53 11.56
N ASN A 173 -6.88 20.46 12.32
CA ASN A 173 -7.12 19.09 11.86
C ASN A 173 -8.59 18.81 11.51
N GLU A 174 -9.55 19.48 12.15
CA GLU A 174 -10.98 19.27 11.89
C GLU A 174 -11.41 19.89 10.56
N GLU A 175 -10.97 21.12 10.27
CA GLU A 175 -11.21 21.76 8.97
C GLU A 175 -10.47 21.02 7.84
N PHE A 176 -9.24 20.55 8.08
CA PHE A 176 -8.52 19.68 7.13
C PHE A 176 -9.33 18.42 6.81
N GLU A 177 -9.72 17.67 7.83
CA GLU A 177 -10.47 16.42 7.69
C GLU A 177 -11.81 16.64 6.95
N ALA A 178 -12.55 17.70 7.30
CA ALA A 178 -13.80 18.04 6.62
C ALA A 178 -13.57 18.41 5.14
N THR A 179 -12.52 19.18 4.85
CA THR A 179 -12.17 19.62 3.48
C THR A 179 -11.73 18.44 2.62
N SER A 180 -10.83 17.59 3.15
CA SER A 180 -10.37 16.37 2.47
C SER A 180 -11.51 15.40 2.24
N LYS A 181 -12.41 15.23 3.22
CA LYS A 181 -13.60 14.38 3.07
C LYS A 181 -14.54 14.90 1.99
N GLU A 182 -14.81 16.21 1.97
CA GLU A 182 -15.71 16.80 0.98
C GLU A 182 -15.18 16.57 -0.44
N TYR A 183 -13.87 16.76 -0.66
CA TYR A 183 -13.24 16.48 -1.95
C TYR A 183 -13.30 15.00 -2.30
N PHE A 184 -12.95 14.11 -1.37
CA PHE A 184 -13.00 12.67 -1.60
C PHE A 184 -14.41 12.19 -1.98
N ASP A 185 -15.44 12.57 -1.20
CA ASP A 185 -16.82 12.14 -1.41
C ASP A 185 -17.40 12.60 -2.75
N ASN A 186 -16.91 13.73 -3.29
CA ASN A 186 -17.48 14.36 -4.47
C ASN A 186 -16.65 14.24 -5.74
N VAL A 187 -15.35 13.95 -5.61
CA VAL A 187 -14.41 13.82 -6.73
C VAL A 187 -13.80 12.43 -6.72
N THR A 188 -12.81 12.18 -5.86
CA THR A 188 -11.97 10.97 -5.90
C THR A 188 -12.76 9.66 -5.81
N SER A 189 -13.74 9.58 -4.91
CA SER A 189 -14.55 8.37 -4.75
C SER A 189 -15.49 8.10 -5.92
N LYS A 190 -15.97 9.16 -6.58
CA LYS A 190 -16.91 9.11 -7.71
C LYS A 190 -16.23 8.91 -9.06
N ASN A 191 -14.92 9.17 -9.16
CA ASN A 191 -14.15 8.92 -10.37
C ASN A 191 -14.01 7.41 -10.62
N GLU A 192 -14.62 6.94 -11.70
CA GLU A 192 -14.69 5.52 -12.08
C GLU A 192 -13.36 4.92 -12.57
N TYR A 193 -12.41 5.77 -12.97
CA TYR A 193 -11.09 5.35 -13.42
C TYR A 193 -10.18 5.00 -12.23
N ILE A 194 -10.41 5.60 -11.07
CA ILE A 194 -9.70 5.33 -9.82
C ILE A 194 -10.24 4.03 -9.22
N LYS A 195 -9.48 2.93 -9.31
CA LYS A 195 -9.86 1.62 -8.73
C LYS A 195 -9.55 1.53 -7.25
N ALA A 196 -8.45 2.18 -6.84
CA ALA A 196 -8.14 2.39 -5.44
C ALA A 196 -7.38 3.71 -5.26
N TYR A 197 -7.49 4.28 -4.07
CA TYR A 197 -6.85 5.52 -3.65
C TYR A 197 -6.40 5.39 -2.20
N TYR A 198 -5.13 5.69 -1.93
CA TYR A 198 -4.54 5.61 -0.60
C TYR A 198 -3.74 6.88 -0.29
N PRO A 199 -4.28 7.79 0.54
CA PRO A 199 -3.57 8.95 1.03
C PRO A 199 -2.72 8.58 2.26
N MET A 200 -1.54 9.17 2.35
CA MET A 200 -0.62 8.98 3.46
C MET A 200 0.29 10.21 3.64
N ALA A 201 0.92 10.30 4.80
CA ALA A 201 1.88 11.34 5.14
C ALA A 201 3.06 10.73 5.90
N HIS A 202 4.22 11.38 5.91
CA HIS A 202 5.37 10.81 6.62
C HIS A 202 5.10 10.61 8.11
N ALA A 203 5.36 9.39 8.58
CA ALA A 203 5.64 9.10 9.99
C ALA A 203 7.15 9.22 10.27
N TRP A 204 7.96 8.80 9.30
CA TRP A 204 9.42 8.90 9.31
C TRP A 204 9.96 9.00 7.88
N GLY A 205 10.89 9.92 7.63
CA GLY A 205 11.45 10.10 6.29
C GLY A 205 12.23 11.38 6.12
N SER A 206 12.51 11.73 4.87
CA SER A 206 13.41 12.82 4.49
C SER A 206 12.76 14.21 4.53
N ASP A 207 11.44 14.30 4.31
CA ASP A 207 10.69 15.56 4.36
C ASP A 207 9.30 15.35 5.01
N ARG A 208 9.12 15.82 6.25
CA ARG A 208 7.85 15.68 6.99
C ARG A 208 6.66 16.39 6.34
N THR A 209 6.90 17.28 5.38
CA THR A 209 5.84 18.01 4.68
C THR A 209 5.25 17.21 3.54
N GLU A 210 5.87 16.11 3.09
CA GLU A 210 5.30 15.33 1.99
C GLU A 210 3.99 14.63 2.40
N SER A 211 2.97 14.93 1.61
CA SER A 211 1.73 14.17 1.48
C SER A 211 1.85 13.29 0.24
N VAL A 212 1.49 12.02 0.37
CA VAL A 212 1.60 11.05 -0.72
C VAL A 212 0.22 10.47 -1.00
N GLU A 213 -0.17 10.50 -2.26
CA GLU A 213 -1.43 9.98 -2.74
C GLU A 213 -1.16 8.94 -3.82
N ALA A 214 -1.54 7.68 -3.57
CA ALA A 214 -1.40 6.59 -4.52
C ALA A 214 -2.75 6.24 -5.15
N PHE A 215 -2.84 6.36 -6.47
CA PHE A 215 -4.00 6.08 -7.31
C PHE A 215 -3.74 4.84 -8.16
N PHE A 216 -4.64 3.86 -8.10
CA PHE A 216 -4.56 2.63 -8.89
C PHE A 216 -5.54 2.68 -10.05
N LEU A 217 -5.03 2.42 -11.25
CA LEU A 217 -5.78 2.47 -12.50
C LEU A 217 -5.47 1.26 -13.40
N ASP A 218 -6.38 0.93 -14.30
CA ASP A 218 -6.20 -0.21 -15.20
C ASP A 218 -5.16 0.09 -16.30
N SER A 219 -5.00 1.35 -16.70
CA SER A 219 -4.12 1.72 -17.82
C SER A 219 -3.65 3.18 -17.80
N MET A 220 -2.64 3.51 -18.62
CA MET A 220 -2.20 4.89 -18.83
C MET A 220 -3.28 5.76 -19.50
N ALA A 221 -4.15 5.17 -20.32
CA ALA A 221 -5.25 5.89 -20.92
C ALA A 221 -6.32 6.25 -19.87
N ASP A 222 -6.48 5.44 -18.84
CA ASP A 222 -7.38 5.76 -17.73
C ASP A 222 -6.76 6.79 -16.78
N LEU A 223 -5.42 6.89 -16.71
CA LEU A 223 -4.75 7.98 -16.01
C LEU A 223 -5.03 9.33 -16.66
N ASP A 224 -4.97 9.41 -17.99
CA ASP A 224 -5.34 10.62 -18.74
C ASP A 224 -6.81 11.01 -18.47
N LYS A 225 -7.72 10.05 -18.62
CA LYS A 225 -9.16 10.27 -18.36
C LYS A 225 -9.48 10.57 -16.90
N MET A 226 -8.65 10.12 -15.95
CA MET A 226 -8.84 10.40 -14.53
C MET A 226 -8.83 11.91 -14.28
N PHE A 227 -7.89 12.65 -14.89
CA PHE A 227 -7.77 14.10 -14.69
C PHE A 227 -8.93 14.88 -15.30
N ASP A 228 -9.36 14.51 -16.51
CA ASP A 228 -10.56 15.08 -17.14
C ASP A 228 -11.79 14.83 -16.24
N ARG A 229 -11.92 13.59 -15.75
CA ARG A 229 -13.05 13.20 -14.91
C ARG A 229 -13.05 13.88 -13.54
N ASP A 230 -11.89 14.08 -12.94
CA ASP A 230 -11.77 14.85 -11.70
C ASP A 230 -12.23 16.30 -11.90
N THR A 231 -11.85 16.91 -13.03
CA THR A 231 -12.30 18.26 -13.40
C THR A 231 -13.81 18.34 -13.54
N GLU A 232 -14.42 17.41 -14.30
CA GLU A 232 -15.88 17.36 -14.47
C GLU A 232 -16.62 17.20 -13.12
N LEU A 233 -16.14 16.32 -12.25
CA LEU A 233 -16.73 16.06 -10.95
C LEU A 233 -16.59 17.27 -10.01
N PHE A 234 -15.42 17.91 -10.02
CA PHE A 234 -15.16 19.14 -9.28
C PHE A 234 -16.11 20.26 -9.71
N GLU A 235 -16.22 20.54 -11.01
CA GLU A 235 -17.13 21.56 -11.55
C GLU A 235 -18.61 21.22 -11.33
N SER A 236 -18.96 19.93 -11.28
CA SER A 236 -20.32 19.48 -11.01
C SER A 236 -20.76 19.73 -9.56
N HIS A 237 -19.84 19.60 -8.60
CA HIS A 237 -20.10 19.83 -7.18
C HIS A 237 -19.99 21.32 -6.82
N TRP A 238 -18.90 21.98 -7.21
CA TRP A 238 -18.69 23.43 -7.05
C TRP A 238 -19.06 24.17 -8.35
N LYS A 239 -20.37 24.39 -8.54
CA LYS A 239 -20.96 24.82 -9.82
C LYS A 239 -20.57 26.22 -10.29
N ASP A 240 -20.41 27.17 -9.37
CA ASP A 240 -20.03 28.54 -9.69
C ASP A 240 -18.58 28.85 -9.33
N GLU A 241 -18.05 29.92 -9.93
CA GLU A 241 -16.65 30.33 -9.76
C GLU A 241 -16.32 30.70 -8.31
N ALA A 242 -17.27 31.26 -7.57
CA ALA A 242 -17.05 31.63 -6.17
C ALA A 242 -16.91 30.39 -5.29
N ALA A 243 -17.71 29.36 -5.52
CA ALA A 243 -17.63 28.08 -4.83
C ALA A 243 -16.31 27.35 -5.12
N ARG A 244 -15.87 27.36 -6.39
CA ARG A 244 -14.57 26.77 -6.78
C ARG A 244 -13.39 27.47 -6.11
N LYS A 245 -13.35 28.81 -6.19
CA LYS A 245 -12.32 29.61 -5.51
C LYS A 245 -12.33 29.38 -4.01
N GLY A 246 -13.50 29.32 -3.39
CA GLY A 246 -13.62 29.03 -1.96
C GLY A 246 -13.04 27.66 -1.57
N MET A 247 -13.20 26.64 -2.41
CA MET A 247 -12.58 25.33 -2.20
C MET A 247 -11.06 25.38 -2.42
N GLU A 248 -10.59 26.05 -3.47
CA GLU A 248 -9.16 26.24 -3.74
C GLU A 248 -8.45 26.98 -2.61
N GLU A 249 -9.07 28.05 -2.09
CA GLU A 249 -8.57 28.82 -0.95
C GLU A 249 -8.49 27.97 0.32
N LYS A 250 -9.48 27.11 0.58
CA LYS A 250 -9.42 26.14 1.68
C LYS A 250 -8.25 25.18 1.51
N SER A 251 -8.10 24.59 0.32
CA SER A 251 -7.01 23.66 0.02
C SER A 251 -5.62 24.32 0.15
N ALA A 252 -5.49 25.58 -0.28
CA ALA A 252 -4.24 26.35 -0.22
C ALA A 252 -3.78 26.67 1.22
N LYS A 253 -4.67 26.56 2.23
CA LYS A 253 -4.26 26.63 3.65
C LYS A 253 -3.44 25.42 4.08
N TYR A 254 -3.67 24.27 3.43
CA TYR A 254 -3.12 22.97 3.83
C TYR A 254 -2.03 22.49 2.91
N PHE A 255 -2.00 22.92 1.65
CA PHE A 255 -0.99 22.53 0.66
C PHE A 255 -0.35 23.76 0.02
N ASP A 256 0.97 23.72 -0.18
CA ASP A 256 1.71 24.86 -0.75
C ASP A 256 1.73 24.90 -2.30
N GLY A 257 1.07 23.93 -2.92
CA GLY A 257 0.94 23.79 -4.38
C GLY A 257 2.10 23.06 -5.07
N ARG A 258 3.24 22.87 -4.40
CA ARG A 258 4.33 22.06 -4.94
C ARG A 258 3.92 20.59 -4.96
N HIS A 259 4.14 19.93 -6.09
CA HIS A 259 3.97 18.49 -6.21
C HIS A 259 4.93 17.87 -7.23
N GLY A 260 5.13 16.56 -7.10
CA GLY A 260 5.77 15.70 -8.07
C GLY A 260 4.86 14.54 -8.46
N ASP A 261 4.98 14.12 -9.71
CA ASP A 261 4.15 13.09 -10.32
C ASP A 261 5.01 11.90 -10.74
N TYR A 262 4.63 10.72 -10.26
CA TYR A 262 5.38 9.49 -10.48
C TYR A 262 4.42 8.42 -10.97
N VAL A 263 4.85 7.62 -11.94
CA VAL A 263 4.06 6.48 -12.41
C VAL A 263 4.88 5.22 -12.29
N TYR A 264 4.25 4.23 -11.66
CA TYR A 264 4.79 2.89 -11.50
C TYR A 264 3.85 1.85 -12.11
N THR A 265 4.43 0.70 -12.41
CA THR A 265 3.68 -0.52 -12.70
C THR A 265 3.59 -1.35 -11.42
N TYR A 266 2.39 -1.52 -10.86
CA TYR A 266 2.12 -2.47 -9.79
C TYR A 266 2.20 -3.89 -10.33
N VAL A 267 2.96 -4.76 -9.66
CA VAL A 267 3.18 -6.15 -10.10
C VAL A 267 2.22 -7.10 -9.39
N ALA A 268 1.11 -7.44 -10.04
CA ALA A 268 0.03 -8.22 -9.42
C ALA A 268 0.45 -9.62 -8.98
N GLY A 269 1.40 -10.23 -9.71
CA GLY A 269 1.95 -11.54 -9.36
C GLY A 269 2.83 -11.54 -8.10
N LEU A 270 3.21 -10.36 -7.58
CA LEU A 270 4.12 -10.19 -6.45
C LEU A 270 3.47 -9.35 -5.33
N ALA A 271 2.22 -9.69 -4.97
CA ALA A 271 1.49 -9.02 -3.92
C ALA A 271 0.85 -9.99 -2.91
N LYS A 272 0.71 -9.51 -1.67
CA LYS A 272 -0.02 -10.14 -0.56
C LYS A 272 -1.38 -9.48 -0.37
#